data_AF-C2KV27-F1
#
_entry.id   AF-C2KV27-F1
#
_cell.length_a   1.000
_cell.length_b   1.000
_cell.length_c   1.000
_cell.angle_alpha   90.00
_cell.angle_beta   90.00
_cell.angle_gamma   90.00
#
_symmetry.space_group_name_H-M   'P 1'
#
loop_
_entity.id
_entity.type
_entity.pdbx_description
1 polymer ?
#
loop_
_entity_poly.entity_id
_entity_poly.type
_entity_poly.pdbx_seq_one_letter_code
_entity_poly.pdbx_strand_id
1 'polypeptide(L)'
;RSLTEEERREYRRRKARIKKRREAVRNVRILFACVALVFMFLVFKAFAGIVHFIEKSRTEQKGAIETVVESSISEELSEESGEGQESASETAESASEDNGLVLSGGRYIDPSKPMVALTFDDGPDVQVDSILMDELEKVNGRSTFFVVGQRVEKFPEDIKNTVERGHEVGNHSYDHDIHLSKKGVDYIRNEFDKTDQAVQNASGVAPALVRLPGGNYTADVKTAVSKPLIFWSIDTEDWRSRDAEKTKQIVLSQVKDGDIVLMHALYLSTAEACKAIIPELTARGYQLVTVSEMIRFRGQDVAGGNGIQYKHFPPVATETQAASTESTVSVVQSSASTQTIASAAKSAESKTKSSTENTKSKKSSSESSSSTKKSNTSSTKESTKSTKESTKSTKESTSATSAQTTAEKNPATAAPETSALAPANFNGAIDAEDPH
;
A
#
# COMPACT_ATOMS: atom_id res chain seq x y z
N ARG A 1 51.20 8.98 38.84
CA ARG A 1 51.91 10.11 39.49
C ARG A 1 50.98 10.74 40.51
N SER A 2 51.46 11.13 41.69
CA SER A 2 50.68 11.93 42.64
C SER A 2 50.48 13.34 42.09
N LEU A 3 49.24 13.83 42.07
CA LEU A 3 48.91 15.18 41.59
C LEU A 3 49.61 16.24 42.45
N THR A 4 50.22 17.24 41.81
CA THR A 4 50.82 18.41 42.46
C THR A 4 49.74 19.29 43.12
N GLU A 5 50.15 20.19 44.01
CA GLU A 5 49.28 21.20 44.63
C GLU A 5 48.46 21.99 43.58
N GLU A 6 49.11 22.37 42.48
CA GLU A 6 48.50 23.16 41.41
C GLU A 6 47.51 22.34 40.58
N GLU A 7 47.88 21.12 40.18
CA GLU A 7 46.98 20.19 39.49
C GLU A 7 45.73 19.89 40.35
N ARG A 8 45.86 19.78 41.68
CA ARG A 8 44.73 19.63 42.61
C ARG A 8 43.87 20.89 42.69
N ARG A 9 44.45 22.09 42.63
CA ARG A 9 43.71 23.37 42.59
C ARG A 9 42.94 23.50 41.26
N GLU A 10 43.57 23.16 40.14
CA GLU A 10 42.92 23.18 38.82
C GLU A 10 41.82 22.13 38.71
N TYR A 11 42.05 20.89 39.16
CA TYR A 11 41.03 19.84 39.19
C TYR A 11 39.78 20.28 39.99
N ARG A 12 39.97 20.91 41.17
CA ARG A 12 38.87 21.49 41.95
C ARG A 12 38.12 22.59 41.18
N ARG A 13 38.83 23.50 40.51
CA ARG A 13 38.23 24.55 39.65
C ARG A 13 37.45 23.94 38.47
N ARG A 14 37.98 22.91 37.80
CA ARG A 14 37.33 22.19 36.70
C ARG A 14 36.07 21.47 37.17
N LYS A 15 36.13 20.77 38.31
CA LYS A 15 34.97 20.10 38.93
C LYS A 15 33.86 21.09 39.33
N ALA A 16 34.23 22.26 39.86
CA ALA A 16 33.27 23.33 40.17
C ALA A 16 32.58 23.90 38.92
N ARG A 17 33.33 24.16 37.83
CA ARG A 17 32.77 24.59 36.53
C ARG A 17 31.78 23.56 35.96
N ILE A 18 32.12 22.27 36.03
CA ILE A 18 31.24 21.18 35.57
C ILE A 18 29.96 21.10 36.43
N LYS A 19 30.06 21.22 37.75
CA LYS A 19 28.90 21.26 38.66
C LYS A 19 27.96 22.42 38.29
N LYS A 20 28.49 23.64 38.16
CA LYS A 20 27.71 24.83 37.78
C LYS A 20 27.03 24.69 36.41
N ARG A 21 27.70 24.06 35.42
CA ARG A 21 27.10 23.78 34.10
C ARG A 21 25.96 22.76 34.19
N ARG A 22 26.10 21.70 35.01
CA ARG A 22 25.02 20.71 35.24
C ARG A 22 23.81 21.34 35.93
N GLU A 23 24.04 22.19 36.91
CA GLU A 23 22.96 22.94 37.60
C GLU A 23 22.23 23.89 36.65
N ALA A 24 22.95 24.65 35.82
CA ALA A 24 22.34 25.50 34.80
C ALA A 24 21.48 24.70 33.79
N VAL A 25 21.99 23.59 33.26
CA VAL A 25 21.22 22.72 32.33
C VAL A 25 19.99 22.11 33.01
N ARG A 26 20.09 21.70 34.28
CA ARG A 26 18.94 21.21 35.06
C ARG A 26 17.87 22.30 35.21
N ASN A 27 18.28 23.52 35.55
CA ASN A 27 17.35 24.63 35.74
C ASN A 27 16.65 25.02 34.42
N VAL A 28 17.34 25.00 33.28
CA VAL A 28 16.73 25.21 31.95
C VAL A 28 15.73 24.10 31.61
N ARG A 29 16.03 22.83 31.92
CA ARG A 29 15.09 21.72 31.72
C ARG A 29 13.83 21.85 32.59
N ILE A 30 13.98 22.28 33.85
CA ILE A 30 12.84 22.54 34.75
C ILE A 30 11.99 23.70 34.19
N LEU A 31 12.62 24.79 33.75
CA LEU A 31 11.92 25.92 33.13
C LEU A 31 11.12 25.49 31.89
N PHE A 32 11.74 24.69 31.00
CA PHE A 32 11.07 24.16 29.82
C PHE A 32 9.87 23.26 30.18
N ALA A 33 10.01 22.39 31.18
CA ALA A 33 8.91 21.56 31.67
C ALA A 33 7.76 22.40 32.24
N CYS A 34 8.04 23.46 33.01
CA CYS A 34 7.02 24.38 33.49
C CYS A 34 6.29 25.12 32.36
N VAL A 35 7.01 25.58 31.34
CA VAL A 35 6.41 26.23 30.16
C VAL A 35 5.55 25.24 29.37
N ALA A 36 6.01 24.01 29.19
CA ALA A 36 5.23 22.96 28.52
C ALA A 36 3.94 22.60 29.27
N LEU A 37 3.97 22.54 30.61
CA LEU A 37 2.78 22.32 31.44
C LEU A 37 1.77 23.48 31.33
N VAL A 38 2.24 24.73 31.33
CA VAL A 38 1.36 25.90 31.12
C VAL A 38 0.75 25.87 29.72
N PHE A 39 1.53 25.54 28.68
CA PHE A 39 1.02 25.41 27.32
C PHE A 39 -0.02 24.29 27.20
N MET A 40 0.26 23.12 27.77
CA MET A 40 -0.68 21.98 27.77
C MET A 40 -1.98 22.34 28.50
N PHE A 41 -1.92 23.05 29.62
CA PHE A 41 -3.10 23.58 30.32
C PHE A 41 -3.91 24.56 29.46
N LEU A 42 -3.26 25.47 28.72
CA LEU A 42 -3.96 26.39 27.80
C LEU A 42 -4.65 25.64 26.66
N VAL A 43 -3.99 24.65 26.05
CA VAL A 43 -4.58 23.77 25.03
C VAL A 43 -5.77 23.00 25.60
N PHE A 44 -5.66 22.44 26.81
CA PHE A 44 -6.76 21.75 27.48
C PHE A 44 -7.94 22.69 27.76
N LYS A 45 -7.71 23.94 28.18
CA LYS A 45 -8.79 24.93 28.35
C LYS A 45 -9.46 25.31 27.02
N ALA A 46 -8.69 25.42 25.94
CA ALA A 46 -9.24 25.67 24.61
C ALA A 46 -10.11 24.49 24.14
N PHE A 47 -9.62 23.25 24.30
CA PHE A 47 -10.36 22.04 23.95
C PHE A 47 -11.65 21.90 24.76
N ALA A 48 -11.61 22.11 26.08
CA ALA A 48 -12.81 22.10 26.93
C ALA A 48 -13.82 23.19 26.53
N GLY A 49 -13.36 24.37 26.10
CA GLY A 49 -14.23 25.42 25.56
C GLY A 49 -14.90 25.04 24.24
N ILE A 50 -14.18 24.35 23.35
CA ILE A 50 -14.72 23.83 22.08
C ILE A 50 -15.75 22.73 22.33
N VAL A 51 -15.47 21.77 23.23
CA VAL A 51 -16.43 20.71 23.61
C VAL A 51 -17.71 21.31 24.18
N HIS A 52 -17.60 22.27 25.12
CA HIS A 52 -18.77 22.95 25.69
C HIS A 52 -19.55 23.76 24.63
N PHE A 53 -18.88 24.32 23.61
CA PHE A 53 -19.55 24.99 22.49
C PHE A 53 -20.32 24.00 21.59
N ILE A 54 -19.74 22.82 21.33
CA ILE A 54 -20.38 21.74 20.54
C ILE A 54 -21.57 21.12 21.30
N GLU A 55 -21.45 20.93 22.62
CA GLU A 55 -22.59 20.48 23.44
C GLU A 55 -23.72 21.51 23.44
N LYS A 56 -23.39 22.80 23.58
CA LYS A 56 -24.37 23.87 23.53
C LYS A 56 -25.10 23.93 22.18
N SER A 57 -24.37 23.91 21.05
CA SER A 57 -25.01 23.94 19.73
C SER A 57 -25.84 22.68 19.46
N ARG A 58 -25.42 21.52 19.98
CA ARG A 58 -26.22 20.27 19.93
C ARG A 58 -27.49 20.35 20.79
N THR A 59 -27.49 21.06 21.93
CA THR A 59 -28.72 21.30 22.70
C THR A 59 -29.66 22.30 21.99
N GLU A 60 -29.12 23.34 21.35
CA GLU A 60 -29.90 24.31 20.58
C GLU A 60 -30.53 23.66 19.33
N GLN A 61 -29.83 22.77 18.64
CA GLN A 61 -30.42 21.98 17.55
C GLN A 61 -31.46 20.96 18.02
N LYS A 62 -31.26 20.30 19.18
CA LYS A 62 -32.30 19.40 19.72
C LYS A 62 -33.61 20.13 19.99
N GLY A 63 -33.56 21.31 20.64
CA GLY A 63 -34.77 22.11 20.89
C GLY A 63 -35.47 22.59 19.61
N ALA A 64 -34.70 22.89 18.54
CA ALA A 64 -35.25 23.24 17.24
C ALA A 64 -35.89 22.05 16.51
N ILE A 65 -35.33 20.84 16.63
CA ILE A 65 -35.89 19.62 16.03
C ILE A 65 -37.18 19.22 16.77
N GLU A 66 -37.19 19.28 18.10
CA GLU A 66 -38.35 18.97 18.94
C GLU A 66 -39.55 19.89 18.62
N THR A 67 -39.31 21.19 18.39
CA THR A 67 -40.38 22.13 17.97
C THR A 67 -40.91 21.89 16.55
N VAL A 68 -40.08 21.38 15.62
CA VAL A 68 -40.55 21.01 14.27
C VAL A 68 -41.41 19.75 14.34
N VAL A 69 -40.96 18.72 15.08
CA VAL A 69 -41.70 17.46 15.25
C VAL A 69 -43.06 17.66 15.92
N GLU A 70 -43.13 18.50 16.96
CA GLU A 70 -44.40 18.86 17.62
C GLU A 70 -45.40 19.51 16.63
N SER A 71 -44.91 20.33 15.67
CA SER A 71 -45.75 20.99 14.67
C SER A 71 -46.25 20.05 13.56
N SER A 72 -45.46 19.03 13.18
CA SER A 72 -45.83 18.06 12.16
C SER A 72 -46.84 17.03 12.67
N ILE A 73 -46.71 16.60 13.93
CA ILE A 73 -47.63 15.62 14.55
C ILE A 73 -49.06 16.18 14.68
N SER A 74 -49.23 17.50 14.72
CA SER A 74 -50.56 18.14 14.79
C SER A 74 -51.35 18.18 13.47
N GLU A 75 -50.76 17.87 12.31
CA GLU A 75 -51.48 17.88 11.01
C GLU A 75 -51.91 16.49 10.50
N GLU A 76 -51.30 15.39 10.94
CA GLU A 76 -51.58 14.03 10.40
C GLU A 76 -52.60 13.19 11.19
N LEU A 77 -53.18 13.70 12.28
CA LEU A 77 -54.17 12.97 13.10
C LEU A 77 -55.63 13.23 12.70
N SER A 78 -55.94 13.15 11.41
CA SER A 78 -57.33 12.99 10.94
C SER A 78 -57.43 12.39 9.53
N GLU A 79 -57.29 11.07 9.36
CA GLU A 79 -58.19 10.30 8.48
C GLU A 79 -58.12 8.76 8.69
N GLU A 80 -59.32 8.21 8.94
CA GLU A 80 -59.85 6.84 8.79
C GLU A 80 -59.14 5.52 9.17
N SER A 81 -60.02 4.62 9.61
CA SER A 81 -59.83 3.24 10.05
C SER A 81 -59.98 2.21 8.92
N GLY A 82 -59.28 1.08 9.01
CA GLY A 82 -59.59 -0.13 8.23
C GLY A 82 -58.89 -1.39 8.76
N GLU A 83 -59.65 -2.44 9.07
CA GLU A 83 -59.13 -3.74 9.52
C GLU A 83 -58.67 -4.62 8.34
N GLY A 84 -57.68 -5.50 8.57
CA GLY A 84 -57.33 -6.56 7.61
C GLY A 84 -56.10 -7.38 8.01
N GLN A 85 -56.27 -8.66 8.34
CA GLN A 85 -55.17 -9.62 8.51
C GLN A 85 -54.67 -10.11 7.14
N GLU A 86 -53.35 -10.32 6.97
CA GLU A 86 -52.79 -11.69 6.95
C GLU A 86 -51.25 -11.77 6.82
N SER A 87 -50.72 -12.90 7.29
CA SER A 87 -49.54 -13.63 6.78
C SER A 87 -48.25 -12.87 6.44
N ALA A 88 -47.25 -12.95 7.33
CA ALA A 88 -45.88 -12.58 7.04
C ALA A 88 -45.12 -13.71 6.30
N SER A 89 -44.76 -13.46 5.04
CA SER A 89 -43.74 -14.22 4.31
C SER A 89 -42.96 -13.27 3.40
N GLU A 90 -41.63 -13.33 3.51
CA GLU A 90 -40.62 -12.81 2.58
C GLU A 90 -40.50 -11.29 2.28
N THR A 91 -39.23 -10.84 2.33
CA THR A 91 -38.59 -9.88 1.41
C THR A 91 -39.16 -8.47 1.20
N ALA A 92 -38.53 -7.50 1.87
CA ALA A 92 -38.26 -6.12 1.43
C ALA A 92 -37.09 -5.60 2.30
N GLU A 93 -36.05 -4.90 1.86
CA GLU A 93 -35.93 -3.90 0.78
C GLU A 93 -37.03 -2.83 0.85
N SER A 94 -37.22 -2.27 2.04
CA SER A 94 -37.96 -1.02 2.23
C SER A 94 -36.99 0.15 2.23
N ALA A 95 -36.99 0.93 1.14
CA ALA A 95 -36.28 2.21 1.08
C ALA A 95 -36.81 3.16 2.17
N SER A 96 -35.94 3.60 3.07
CA SER A 96 -36.23 4.61 4.09
C SER A 96 -35.46 5.89 3.76
N GLU A 97 -36.18 6.96 3.44
CA GLU A 97 -35.74 8.37 3.40
C GLU A 97 -34.35 8.62 2.80
N ASP A 98 -34.32 8.98 1.52
CA ASP A 98 -33.10 9.15 0.71
C ASP A 98 -32.17 10.28 1.18
N ASN A 99 -31.37 9.98 2.20
CA ASN A 99 -30.20 10.74 2.62
C ASN A 99 -28.95 10.42 1.76
N GLY A 100 -29.09 9.68 0.65
CA GLY A 100 -27.98 9.23 -0.19
C GLY A 100 -27.02 8.22 0.45
N LEU A 101 -27.29 7.75 1.67
CA LEU A 101 -26.41 6.85 2.42
C LEU A 101 -26.61 5.38 2.03
N VAL A 102 -25.51 4.67 1.75
CA VAL A 102 -25.52 3.25 1.38
C VAL A 102 -24.84 2.42 2.48
N LEU A 103 -25.49 1.33 2.91
CA LEU A 103 -24.90 0.38 3.85
C LEU A 103 -23.83 -0.49 3.17
N SER A 104 -22.62 -0.51 3.74
CA SER A 104 -21.48 -1.30 3.29
C SER A 104 -20.59 -1.70 4.46
N GLY A 105 -20.20 -2.98 4.57
CA GLY A 105 -19.30 -3.44 5.63
C GLY A 105 -19.75 -3.06 7.06
N GLY A 106 -21.06 -3.11 7.34
CA GLY A 106 -21.62 -2.76 8.65
C GLY A 106 -21.74 -1.27 8.95
N ARG A 107 -21.42 -0.37 8.00
CA ARG A 107 -21.47 1.10 8.18
C ARG A 107 -22.10 1.82 6.99
N TYR A 108 -22.63 3.01 7.23
CA TYR A 108 -23.16 3.86 6.16
C TYR A 108 -22.06 4.67 5.49
N ILE A 109 -22.04 4.65 4.16
CA ILE A 109 -21.15 5.42 3.29
C ILE A 109 -22.00 6.36 2.44
N ASP A 110 -21.55 7.59 2.26
CA ASP A 110 -22.14 8.61 1.41
C ASP A 110 -21.41 8.64 0.05
N PRO A 111 -21.98 8.13 -1.05
CA PRO A 111 -21.28 8.09 -2.35
C PRO A 111 -20.98 9.49 -2.93
N SER A 112 -21.66 10.54 -2.47
CA SER A 112 -21.45 11.92 -2.95
C SER A 112 -20.23 12.60 -2.33
N LYS A 113 -19.78 12.14 -1.15
CA LYS A 113 -18.61 12.69 -0.46
C LYS A 113 -17.30 12.15 -1.03
N PRO A 114 -16.18 12.89 -0.85
CA PRO A 114 -14.87 12.42 -1.28
C PRO A 114 -14.45 11.18 -0.49
N MET A 115 -13.70 10.30 -1.14
CA MET A 115 -13.23 9.03 -0.63
C MET A 115 -11.72 8.90 -0.85
N VAL A 116 -11.06 8.15 0.03
CA VAL A 116 -9.67 7.73 -0.17
C VAL A 116 -9.48 6.32 0.38
N ALA A 117 -8.77 5.48 -0.38
CA ALA A 117 -8.37 4.16 0.06
C ALA A 117 -6.96 4.23 0.64
N LEU A 118 -6.86 4.23 1.97
CA LEU A 118 -5.60 3.90 2.64
C LEU A 118 -5.36 2.40 2.44
N THR A 119 -4.15 2.02 2.03
CA THR A 119 -3.80 0.61 1.80
C THR A 119 -2.43 0.30 2.41
N PHE A 120 -2.31 -0.91 2.95
CA PHE A 120 -1.11 -1.34 3.67
C PHE A 120 -0.59 -2.67 3.13
N ASP A 121 0.66 -2.67 2.68
CA ASP A 121 1.33 -3.85 2.12
C ASP A 121 2.19 -4.57 3.17
N ASP A 122 2.75 -5.72 2.77
CA ASP A 122 3.67 -6.60 3.50
C ASP A 122 3.17 -7.28 4.79
N GLY A 123 1.97 -6.95 5.28
CA GLY A 123 1.41 -7.50 6.53
C GLY A 123 1.11 -9.01 6.48
N PRO A 124 0.63 -9.60 7.59
CA PRO A 124 0.34 -8.95 8.86
C PRO A 124 1.58 -8.69 9.75
N ASP A 125 1.44 -7.71 10.64
CA ASP A 125 2.19 -7.47 11.88
C ASP A 125 1.21 -7.03 12.98
N VAL A 126 0.92 -7.93 13.92
CA VAL A 126 -0.12 -7.79 14.94
C VAL A 126 -0.05 -6.47 15.74
N GLN A 127 1.15 -5.91 15.95
CA GLN A 127 1.28 -4.65 16.69
C GLN A 127 0.89 -3.45 15.81
N VAL A 128 1.35 -3.44 14.56
CA VAL A 128 1.10 -2.34 13.62
C VAL A 128 -0.36 -2.36 13.17
N ASP A 129 -0.87 -3.53 12.78
CA ASP A 129 -2.24 -3.71 12.29
C ASP A 129 -3.28 -3.33 13.34
N SER A 130 -3.07 -3.72 14.61
CA SER A 130 -3.94 -3.32 15.73
C SER A 130 -4.03 -1.79 15.87
N ILE A 131 -2.90 -1.06 15.82
CA ILE A 131 -2.90 0.41 15.92
C ILE A 131 -3.61 1.03 14.70
N LEU A 132 -3.36 0.53 13.49
CA LEU A 132 -3.97 1.05 12.27
C LEU A 132 -5.49 0.90 12.28
N MET A 133 -6.00 -0.29 12.65
CA MET A 133 -7.42 -0.57 12.78
C MET A 133 -8.08 0.25 13.90
N ASP A 134 -7.41 0.38 15.06
CA ASP A 134 -7.89 1.19 16.18
C ASP A 134 -8.07 2.67 15.82
N GLU A 135 -7.16 3.26 15.04
CA GLU A 135 -7.31 4.64 14.56
C GLU A 135 -8.43 4.76 13.51
N LEU A 136 -8.55 3.80 12.59
CA LEU A 136 -9.59 3.78 11.56
C LEU A 136 -11.01 3.67 12.17
N GLU A 137 -11.19 2.84 13.19
CA GLU A 137 -12.51 2.67 13.83
C GLU A 137 -13.01 3.94 14.54
N LYS A 138 -12.12 4.76 15.12
CA LYS A 138 -12.49 6.05 15.75
C LYS A 138 -13.20 7.01 14.80
N VAL A 139 -12.96 6.88 13.49
CA VAL A 139 -13.58 7.69 12.44
C VAL A 139 -14.56 6.90 11.56
N ASN A 140 -14.94 5.68 11.98
CA ASN A 140 -15.76 4.74 11.19
C ASN A 140 -15.17 4.43 9.79
N GLY A 141 -13.85 4.49 9.67
CA GLY A 141 -13.10 4.21 8.46
C GLY A 141 -12.75 2.72 8.32
N ARG A 142 -12.45 2.28 7.10
CA ARG A 142 -11.81 0.98 6.81
C ARG A 142 -10.68 1.17 5.80
N SER A 143 -9.95 0.09 5.53
CA SER A 143 -8.71 0.06 4.77
C SER A 143 -8.54 -1.31 4.13
N THR A 144 -7.65 -1.42 3.14
CA THR A 144 -7.28 -2.70 2.49
C THR A 144 -5.85 -3.08 2.86
N PHE A 145 -5.67 -4.27 3.43
CA PHE A 145 -4.37 -4.84 3.78
C PHE A 145 -3.97 -5.87 2.71
N PHE A 146 -2.91 -5.62 1.96
CA PHE A 146 -2.35 -6.57 1.00
C PHE A 146 -1.31 -7.44 1.71
N VAL A 147 -1.71 -8.67 2.04
CA VAL A 147 -0.95 -9.53 2.97
C VAL A 147 -0.11 -10.59 2.25
N VAL A 148 1.03 -10.93 2.85
CA VAL A 148 2.00 -11.91 2.34
C VAL A 148 1.69 -13.28 2.93
N GLY A 149 1.49 -14.30 2.08
CA GLY A 149 1.01 -15.62 2.50
C GLY A 149 1.82 -16.29 3.61
N GLN A 150 3.15 -16.23 3.57
CA GLN A 150 4.03 -16.75 4.64
C GLN A 150 3.89 -16.04 5.99
N ARG A 151 3.31 -14.84 6.04
CA ARG A 151 3.00 -14.13 7.29
C ARG A 151 1.59 -14.47 7.77
N VAL A 152 0.63 -14.61 6.85
CA VAL A 152 -0.74 -15.09 7.16
C VAL A 152 -0.70 -16.43 7.90
N GLU A 153 0.12 -17.39 7.45
CA GLU A 153 0.29 -18.68 8.13
C GLU A 153 0.90 -18.59 9.54
N LYS A 154 1.63 -17.51 9.86
CA LYS A 154 2.24 -17.26 11.18
C LYS A 154 1.30 -16.51 12.12
N PHE A 155 0.42 -15.67 11.57
CA PHE A 155 -0.49 -14.80 12.32
C PHE A 155 -1.96 -14.91 11.84
N PRO A 156 -2.56 -16.12 11.78
CA PRO A 156 -3.88 -16.32 11.20
C PRO A 156 -5.00 -15.61 11.97
N GLU A 157 -4.91 -15.55 13.31
CA GLU A 157 -5.89 -14.83 14.13
C GLU A 157 -5.91 -13.32 13.87
N ASP A 158 -4.80 -12.75 13.39
CA ASP A 158 -4.74 -11.31 13.07
C ASP A 158 -5.45 -10.99 11.75
N ILE A 159 -5.34 -11.88 10.76
CA ILE A 159 -6.11 -11.81 9.51
C ILE A 159 -7.61 -12.00 9.79
N LYS A 160 -7.96 -12.93 10.68
CA LYS A 160 -9.34 -13.12 11.13
C LYS A 160 -9.88 -11.86 11.83
N ASN A 161 -9.13 -11.30 12.77
CA ASN A 161 -9.47 -10.05 13.45
C ASN A 161 -9.63 -8.88 12.44
N THR A 162 -8.76 -8.78 11.44
CA THR A 162 -8.82 -7.78 10.36
C THR A 162 -10.14 -7.87 9.58
N VAL A 163 -10.57 -9.09 9.23
CA VAL A 163 -11.85 -9.35 8.55
C VAL A 163 -13.05 -9.13 9.47
N GLU A 164 -13.01 -9.60 10.72
CA GLU A 164 -14.09 -9.43 11.71
C GLU A 164 -14.34 -7.96 12.05
N ARG A 165 -13.29 -7.12 12.07
CA ARG A 165 -13.40 -5.67 12.20
C ARG A 165 -13.93 -5.00 10.93
N GLY A 166 -13.98 -5.69 9.80
CA GLY A 166 -14.55 -5.22 8.53
C GLY A 166 -13.56 -4.51 7.60
N HIS A 167 -12.26 -4.75 7.76
CA HIS A 167 -11.25 -4.32 6.80
C HIS A 167 -11.16 -5.32 5.63
N GLU A 168 -10.67 -4.87 4.48
CA GLU A 168 -10.48 -5.74 3.32
C GLU A 168 -9.09 -6.39 3.35
N VAL A 169 -9.03 -7.68 2.99
CA VAL A 169 -7.76 -8.40 2.82
C VAL A 169 -7.52 -8.67 1.33
N GLY A 170 -6.47 -8.06 0.79
CA GLY A 170 -5.93 -8.29 -0.54
C GLY A 170 -4.71 -9.24 -0.49
N ASN A 171 -4.30 -9.74 -1.65
CA ASN A 171 -3.22 -10.71 -1.78
C ASN A 171 -1.93 -10.06 -2.31
N HIS A 172 -0.80 -10.28 -1.62
CA HIS A 172 0.52 -9.71 -1.95
C HIS A 172 1.62 -10.75 -2.26
N SER A 173 1.24 -11.88 -2.87
CA SER A 173 2.12 -13.05 -3.08
C SER A 173 2.48 -13.77 -1.77
N TYR A 174 3.05 -14.96 -1.90
CA TYR A 174 3.29 -15.86 -0.78
C TYR A 174 4.62 -15.57 -0.08
N ASP A 175 5.70 -15.36 -0.84
CA ASP A 175 7.05 -15.12 -0.32
C ASP A 175 7.57 -13.67 -0.46
N HIS A 176 6.81 -12.79 -1.13
CA HIS A 176 7.20 -11.41 -1.44
C HIS A 176 8.49 -11.31 -2.29
N ASP A 177 8.67 -12.20 -3.28
CA ASP A 177 9.72 -12.05 -4.28
C ASP A 177 9.53 -10.78 -5.13
N ILE A 178 10.32 -9.74 -4.85
CA ILE A 178 10.36 -8.47 -5.61
C ILE A 178 10.78 -8.63 -7.09
N HIS A 179 11.17 -9.83 -7.51
CA HIS A 179 11.49 -10.21 -8.88
C HIS A 179 10.48 -11.22 -9.46
N LEU A 180 9.33 -11.43 -8.82
CA LEU A 180 8.21 -12.27 -9.27
C LEU A 180 7.84 -12.03 -10.74
N SER A 181 7.86 -10.78 -11.22
CA SER A 181 7.54 -10.44 -12.62
C SER A 181 8.53 -10.97 -13.67
N LYS A 182 9.72 -11.42 -13.24
CA LYS A 182 10.76 -12.06 -14.05
C LYS A 182 10.68 -13.60 -14.00
N LYS A 183 9.72 -14.16 -13.27
CA LYS A 183 9.46 -15.61 -13.17
C LYS A 183 8.44 -16.02 -14.24
N GLY A 184 8.35 -17.32 -14.49
CA GLY A 184 7.35 -17.87 -15.41
C GLY A 184 5.94 -17.88 -14.82
N VAL A 185 4.94 -17.87 -15.70
CA VAL A 185 3.49 -17.87 -15.40
C VAL A 185 3.09 -18.78 -14.24
N ASP A 186 3.56 -20.03 -14.19
CA ASP A 186 3.13 -21.00 -13.17
C ASP A 186 3.72 -20.73 -11.78
N TYR A 187 4.92 -20.13 -11.69
CA TYR A 187 5.46 -19.62 -10.42
C TYR A 187 4.58 -18.48 -9.91
N ILE A 188 4.30 -17.51 -10.78
CA ILE A 188 3.51 -16.33 -10.44
C ILE A 188 2.11 -16.74 -9.99
N ARG A 189 1.46 -17.66 -10.69
CA ARG A 189 0.13 -18.17 -10.30
C ARG A 189 0.18 -18.86 -8.94
N ASN A 190 1.14 -19.77 -8.74
CA ASN A 190 1.31 -20.47 -7.47
C ASN A 190 1.52 -19.50 -6.27
N GLU A 191 2.21 -18.39 -6.47
CA GLU A 191 2.41 -17.37 -5.42
C GLU A 191 1.09 -16.73 -4.95
N PHE A 192 0.18 -16.45 -5.88
CA PHE A 192 -1.13 -15.91 -5.54
C PHE A 192 -2.08 -17.01 -5.01
N ASP A 193 -2.12 -18.18 -5.65
CA ASP A 193 -2.97 -19.32 -5.24
C ASP A 193 -2.68 -19.78 -3.80
N LYS A 194 -1.40 -19.88 -3.41
CA LYS A 194 -1.01 -20.23 -2.03
C LYS A 194 -1.47 -19.19 -1.01
N THR A 195 -1.37 -17.91 -1.36
CA THR A 195 -1.74 -16.81 -0.46
C THR A 195 -3.25 -16.72 -0.31
N ASP A 196 -4.01 -16.94 -1.38
CA ASP A 196 -5.46 -17.07 -1.32
C ASP A 196 -5.87 -18.21 -0.38
N GLN A 197 -5.22 -19.38 -0.50
CA GLN A 197 -5.48 -20.52 0.39
C GLN A 197 -5.12 -20.22 1.86
N ALA A 198 -4.01 -19.51 2.10
CA ALA A 198 -3.60 -19.11 3.45
C ALA A 198 -4.63 -18.17 4.11
N VAL A 199 -5.11 -17.15 3.38
CA VAL A 199 -6.13 -16.20 3.88
C VAL A 199 -7.47 -16.91 4.10
N GLN A 200 -7.88 -17.75 3.15
CA GLN A 200 -9.11 -18.56 3.23
C GLN A 200 -9.10 -19.52 4.44
N ASN A 201 -7.94 -20.09 4.77
CA ASN A 201 -7.77 -20.93 5.95
C ASN A 201 -7.78 -20.13 7.27
N ALA A 202 -7.22 -18.91 7.27
CA ALA A 202 -7.10 -18.09 8.46
C ALA A 202 -8.44 -17.42 8.87
N SER A 203 -9.22 -16.95 7.90
CA SER A 203 -10.35 -16.04 8.13
C SER A 203 -11.65 -16.41 7.43
N GLY A 204 -11.64 -17.45 6.58
CA GLY A 204 -12.83 -17.88 5.85
C GLY A 204 -13.16 -17.05 4.60
N VAL A 205 -12.38 -16.02 4.26
CA VAL A 205 -12.58 -15.22 3.04
C VAL A 205 -11.48 -15.46 2.00
N ALA A 206 -11.84 -15.35 0.72
CA ALA A 206 -10.89 -15.34 -0.39
C ALA A 206 -10.59 -13.89 -0.82
N PRO A 207 -9.31 -13.46 -0.93
CA PRO A 207 -8.98 -12.12 -1.41
C PRO A 207 -9.57 -11.82 -2.79
N ALA A 208 -10.28 -10.70 -2.94
CA ALA A 208 -10.83 -10.29 -4.24
C ALA A 208 -9.79 -9.58 -5.13
N LEU A 209 -8.77 -8.98 -4.51
CA LEU A 209 -7.82 -8.05 -5.13
C LEU A 209 -6.38 -8.53 -4.96
N VAL A 210 -5.52 -8.21 -5.93
CA VAL A 210 -4.08 -8.54 -5.92
C VAL A 210 -3.25 -7.26 -6.08
N ARG A 211 -2.14 -7.17 -5.35
CA ARG A 211 -1.07 -6.18 -5.57
C ARG A 211 0.25 -6.92 -5.72
N LEU A 212 1.09 -6.47 -6.67
CA LEU A 212 2.36 -7.13 -6.99
C LEU A 212 3.50 -6.61 -6.10
N PRO A 213 4.33 -7.46 -5.50
CA PRO A 213 5.60 -7.07 -4.87
C PRO A 213 6.44 -6.16 -5.79
N GLY A 214 6.76 -4.96 -5.31
CA GLY A 214 7.52 -3.95 -6.05
C GLY A 214 6.83 -3.41 -7.32
N GLY A 215 5.54 -3.68 -7.56
CA GLY A 215 4.76 -3.13 -8.68
C GLY A 215 5.20 -3.52 -10.10
N ASN A 216 6.15 -4.45 -10.26
CA ASN A 216 6.68 -4.79 -11.58
C ASN A 216 5.70 -5.70 -12.35
N TYR A 217 5.39 -5.35 -13.60
CA TYR A 217 4.34 -6.01 -14.39
C TYR A 217 4.84 -6.45 -15.77
N THR A 218 4.47 -7.66 -16.20
CA THR A 218 4.88 -8.31 -17.46
C THR A 218 3.73 -9.10 -18.09
N ALA A 219 3.90 -9.59 -19.33
CA ALA A 219 2.91 -10.44 -20.00
C ALA A 219 2.63 -11.75 -19.25
N ASP A 220 3.65 -12.32 -18.57
CA ASP A 220 3.50 -13.52 -17.75
C ASP A 220 2.63 -13.22 -16.52
N VAL A 221 2.81 -12.07 -15.87
CA VAL A 221 1.93 -11.60 -14.78
C VAL A 221 0.48 -11.47 -15.26
N LYS A 222 0.25 -10.88 -16.44
CA LYS A 222 -1.11 -10.78 -17.04
C LYS A 222 -1.77 -12.15 -17.24
N THR A 223 -0.97 -13.15 -17.60
CA THR A 223 -1.43 -14.53 -17.88
C THR A 223 -1.62 -15.35 -16.60
N ALA A 224 -0.90 -15.01 -15.54
CA ALA A 224 -0.97 -15.67 -14.24
C ALA A 224 -2.10 -15.12 -13.36
N VAL A 225 -2.28 -13.79 -13.32
CA VAL A 225 -3.17 -13.11 -12.36
C VAL A 225 -4.53 -12.80 -12.99
N SER A 226 -5.53 -13.60 -12.63
CA SER A 226 -6.94 -13.44 -13.06
C SER A 226 -7.74 -12.41 -12.26
N LYS A 227 -7.21 -11.92 -11.13
CA LYS A 227 -7.83 -10.92 -10.24
C LYS A 227 -7.42 -9.49 -10.60
N PRO A 228 -8.20 -8.46 -10.22
CA PRO A 228 -7.82 -7.06 -10.40
C PRO A 228 -6.45 -6.73 -9.80
N LEU A 229 -5.63 -6.04 -10.59
CA LEU A 229 -4.30 -5.57 -10.18
C LEU A 229 -4.39 -4.14 -9.62
N ILE A 230 -4.35 -4.04 -8.29
CA ILE A 230 -4.45 -2.78 -7.57
C ILE A 230 -3.06 -2.22 -7.29
N PHE A 231 -2.84 -1.00 -7.75
CA PHE A 231 -1.64 -0.21 -7.54
C PHE A 231 -1.99 0.98 -6.63
N TRP A 232 -1.27 2.10 -6.75
CA TRP A 232 -1.43 3.31 -5.95
C TRP A 232 -1.22 4.56 -6.81
N SER A 233 -1.85 5.66 -6.42
CA SER A 233 -1.61 6.99 -6.97
C SER A 233 -0.64 7.80 -6.10
N ILE A 234 -0.56 7.50 -4.80
CA ILE A 234 0.37 8.12 -3.85
C ILE A 234 1.26 7.02 -3.25
N ASP A 235 2.57 7.11 -3.52
CA ASP A 235 3.59 6.34 -2.80
C ASP A 235 4.08 7.19 -1.63
N THR A 236 4.10 6.62 -0.42
CA THR A 236 4.58 7.34 0.76
C THR A 236 6.08 7.22 1.01
N GLU A 237 6.77 6.29 0.34
CA GLU A 237 8.14 5.91 0.64
C GLU A 237 8.39 5.66 2.16
N ASP A 238 7.39 5.20 2.90
CA ASP A 238 7.47 4.91 4.34
C ASP A 238 8.45 3.77 4.64
N TRP A 239 8.49 2.77 3.74
CA TRP A 239 9.47 1.68 3.66
C TRP A 239 10.92 2.17 3.55
N ARG A 240 11.16 3.31 2.91
CA ARG A 240 12.49 3.92 2.75
C ARG A 240 12.80 4.92 3.85
N SER A 241 11.84 5.77 4.19
CA SER A 241 12.06 6.96 5.02
C SER A 241 12.04 6.70 6.52
N ARG A 242 11.27 5.70 6.98
CA ARG A 242 11.07 5.33 8.40
C ARG A 242 10.59 6.49 9.28
N ASP A 243 9.91 7.46 8.68
CA ASP A 243 9.65 8.78 9.27
C ASP A 243 8.17 9.12 9.19
N ALA A 244 7.53 9.14 10.36
CA ALA A 244 6.10 9.39 10.50
C ALA A 244 5.67 10.77 9.98
N GLU A 245 6.52 11.78 10.16
CA GLU A 245 6.22 13.14 9.72
C GLU A 245 6.30 13.22 8.19
N LYS A 246 7.31 12.61 7.56
CA LYS A 246 7.41 12.56 6.09
C LYS A 246 6.24 11.82 5.46
N THR A 247 5.91 10.64 5.97
CA THR A 247 4.76 9.83 5.53
C THR A 247 3.48 10.67 5.57
N LYS A 248 3.22 11.33 6.71
CA LYS A 248 2.07 12.24 6.89
C LYS A 248 2.09 13.41 5.90
N GLN A 249 3.22 14.09 5.73
CA GLN A 249 3.31 15.23 4.80
C GLN A 249 3.09 14.81 3.34
N ILE A 250 3.59 13.64 2.93
CA ILE A 250 3.40 13.10 1.58
C ILE A 250 1.91 12.87 1.30
N VAL A 251 1.19 12.17 2.19
CA VAL A 251 -0.25 11.92 2.02
C VAL A 251 -1.05 13.22 2.03
N LEU A 252 -0.89 14.04 3.08
CA LEU A 252 -1.74 15.21 3.30
C LEU A 252 -1.51 16.37 2.32
N SER A 253 -0.42 16.36 1.56
CA SER A 253 -0.14 17.38 0.52
C SER A 253 -0.61 16.97 -0.88
N GLN A 254 -0.92 15.69 -1.11
CA GLN A 254 -1.22 15.15 -2.45
C GLN A 254 -2.65 14.61 -2.60
N VAL A 255 -3.24 14.11 -1.51
CA VAL A 255 -4.52 13.39 -1.48
C VAL A 255 -5.68 14.14 -2.14
N LYS A 256 -6.39 13.42 -3.00
CA LYS A 256 -7.61 13.80 -3.73
C LYS A 256 -8.67 12.71 -3.58
N ASP A 257 -9.90 13.06 -3.96
CA ASP A 257 -10.97 12.07 -4.10
C ASP A 257 -10.57 10.96 -5.08
N GLY A 258 -10.78 9.72 -4.67
CA GLY A 258 -10.48 8.54 -5.49
C GLY A 258 -9.08 7.94 -5.32
N ASP A 259 -8.18 8.59 -4.58
CA ASP A 259 -6.79 8.15 -4.44
C ASP A 259 -6.66 6.80 -3.70
N ILE A 260 -5.64 6.05 -4.09
CA ILE A 260 -5.17 4.85 -3.38
C ILE A 260 -3.75 5.13 -2.88
N VAL A 261 -3.57 5.09 -1.56
CA VAL A 261 -2.32 5.43 -0.88
C VAL A 261 -1.58 4.15 -0.51
N LEU A 262 -0.34 4.00 -1.00
CA LEU A 262 0.57 2.92 -0.59
C LEU A 262 1.32 3.30 0.70
N MET A 263 1.16 2.44 1.70
CA MET A 263 1.92 2.38 2.94
C MET A 263 2.20 0.90 3.26
N HIS A 264 2.98 0.61 4.30
CA HIS A 264 3.34 -0.77 4.68
C HIS A 264 3.05 -1.04 6.16
N ALA A 265 2.31 -2.11 6.44
CA ALA A 265 1.86 -2.50 7.78
C ALA A 265 2.97 -3.17 8.64
N LEU A 266 4.23 -2.80 8.44
CA LEU A 266 5.36 -3.40 9.17
C LEU A 266 6.07 -2.44 10.13
N TYR A 267 5.68 -1.17 10.11
CA TYR A 267 6.52 -0.11 10.63
C TYR A 267 5.75 0.77 11.60
N LEU A 268 6.21 0.86 12.85
CA LEU A 268 5.62 1.75 13.85
C LEU A 268 5.63 3.22 13.42
N SER A 269 6.55 3.63 12.54
CA SER A 269 6.53 4.96 11.92
C SER A 269 5.29 5.20 11.05
N THR A 270 4.81 4.16 10.35
CA THR A 270 3.61 4.21 9.50
C THR A 270 2.38 4.28 10.37
N ALA A 271 2.28 3.42 11.40
CA ALA A 271 1.21 3.50 12.41
C ALA A 271 1.16 4.88 13.10
N GLU A 272 2.30 5.45 13.49
CA GLU A 272 2.38 6.78 14.10
C GLU A 272 1.97 7.90 13.13
N ALA A 273 2.30 7.79 11.83
CA ALA A 273 1.80 8.71 10.81
C ALA A 273 0.26 8.63 10.70
N CYS A 274 -0.29 7.42 10.68
CA CYS A 274 -1.72 7.17 10.55
C CYS A 274 -2.56 7.81 11.68
N LYS A 275 -2.05 7.87 12.93
CA LYS A 275 -2.68 8.61 14.04
C LYS A 275 -2.95 10.09 13.74
N ALA A 276 -2.19 10.69 12.83
CA ALA A 276 -2.39 12.07 12.38
C ALA A 276 -3.11 12.14 11.01
N ILE A 277 -2.78 11.24 10.08
CA ILE A 277 -3.38 11.20 8.74
C ILE A 277 -4.89 10.93 8.82
N ILE A 278 -5.30 9.89 9.55
CA ILE A 278 -6.69 9.40 9.62
C ILE A 278 -7.67 10.50 10.07
N PRO A 279 -7.52 11.12 11.26
CA PRO A 279 -8.44 12.16 11.72
C PRO A 279 -8.40 13.42 10.85
N GLU A 280 -7.25 13.78 10.27
CA GLU A 280 -7.12 14.95 9.39
C GLU A 280 -7.85 14.73 8.04
N LEU A 281 -7.77 13.53 7.45
CA LEU A 281 -8.53 13.19 6.25
C LEU A 281 -10.03 13.26 6.52
N THR A 282 -10.50 12.68 7.63
CA THR A 282 -11.90 12.76 8.05
C THR A 282 -12.33 14.22 8.31
N ALA A 283 -11.49 15.04 8.94
CA ALA A 283 -11.77 16.46 9.17
C ALA A 283 -11.87 17.27 7.86
N ARG A 284 -11.17 16.84 6.79
CA ARG A 284 -11.30 17.37 5.42
C ARG A 284 -12.52 16.82 4.66
N GLY A 285 -13.32 15.96 5.28
CA GLY A 285 -14.55 15.38 4.70
C GLY A 285 -14.34 14.08 3.93
N TYR A 286 -13.14 13.51 3.91
CA TYR A 286 -12.88 12.21 3.27
C TYR A 286 -13.46 11.06 4.08
N GLN A 287 -14.08 10.12 3.36
CA GLN A 287 -14.40 8.79 3.89
C GLN A 287 -13.24 7.83 3.61
N LEU A 288 -12.84 7.09 4.64
CA LEU A 288 -11.80 6.07 4.53
C LEU A 288 -12.48 4.73 4.21
N VAL A 289 -12.28 4.28 2.98
CA VAL A 289 -12.98 3.13 2.39
C VAL A 289 -12.00 2.04 1.98
N THR A 290 -12.49 0.81 1.86
CA THR A 290 -11.72 -0.26 1.21
C THR A 290 -11.61 -0.01 -0.30
N VAL A 291 -10.68 -0.68 -0.97
CA VAL A 291 -10.53 -0.57 -2.42
C VAL A 291 -11.78 -1.14 -3.13
N SER A 292 -12.36 -2.25 -2.66
CA SER A 292 -13.62 -2.75 -3.23
C SER A 292 -14.79 -1.77 -3.06
N GLU A 293 -14.87 -1.04 -1.95
CA GLU A 293 -15.87 0.03 -1.76
C GLU A 293 -15.63 1.21 -2.69
N MET A 294 -14.36 1.64 -2.84
CA MET A 294 -13.96 2.67 -3.79
C MET A 294 -14.38 2.31 -5.23
N ILE A 295 -14.12 1.07 -5.66
CA ILE A 295 -14.54 0.53 -6.96
C ILE A 295 -16.06 0.61 -7.13
N ARG A 296 -16.80 0.12 -6.12
CA ARG A 296 -18.27 0.10 -6.12
C ARG A 296 -18.87 1.51 -6.24
N PHE A 297 -18.39 2.46 -5.44
CA PHE A 297 -18.98 3.81 -5.37
C PHE A 297 -18.45 4.80 -6.43
N ARG A 298 -17.37 4.46 -7.13
CA ARG A 298 -16.87 5.23 -8.29
C ARG A 298 -17.16 4.56 -9.64
N GLY A 299 -18.00 3.52 -9.65
CA GLY A 299 -18.77 3.08 -10.83
C GLY A 299 -17.93 2.55 -11.99
N GLN A 300 -17.04 1.61 -11.74
CA GLN A 300 -16.12 1.06 -12.75
C GLN A 300 -16.16 -0.47 -12.83
N ASP A 301 -16.29 -1.01 -14.04
CA ASP A 301 -16.10 -2.43 -14.33
C ASP A 301 -14.61 -2.79 -14.23
N VAL A 302 -14.18 -3.13 -13.02
CA VAL A 302 -12.82 -3.57 -12.74
C VAL A 302 -12.69 -5.06 -13.04
N ALA A 303 -11.84 -5.39 -14.02
CA ALA A 303 -11.55 -6.77 -14.40
C ALA A 303 -10.09 -7.14 -14.08
N GLY A 304 -9.86 -8.39 -13.70
CA GLY A 304 -8.53 -8.98 -13.65
C GLY A 304 -8.11 -9.59 -14.98
N GLY A 305 -6.85 -10.00 -15.12
CA GLY A 305 -6.29 -10.57 -16.35
C GLY A 305 -6.26 -9.64 -17.58
N ASN A 306 -6.83 -8.44 -17.50
CA ASN A 306 -6.84 -7.44 -18.57
C ASN A 306 -5.48 -6.71 -18.69
N GLY A 307 -4.68 -6.69 -17.63
CA GLY A 307 -3.39 -6.01 -17.57
C GLY A 307 -3.45 -4.52 -17.23
N ILE A 308 -4.59 -4.02 -16.74
CA ILE A 308 -4.76 -2.64 -16.30
C ILE A 308 -4.22 -2.51 -14.86
N GLN A 309 -3.48 -1.43 -14.59
CA GLN A 309 -3.03 -1.07 -13.24
C GLN A 309 -3.98 -0.03 -12.64
N TYR A 310 -4.81 -0.43 -11.69
CA TYR A 310 -5.78 0.47 -11.06
C TYR A 310 -5.13 1.26 -9.93
N LYS A 311 -4.90 2.57 -10.14
CA LYS A 311 -4.14 3.45 -9.23
C LYS A 311 -5.01 4.42 -8.42
N HIS A 312 -6.17 4.78 -8.94
CA HIS A 312 -7.19 5.63 -8.32
C HIS A 312 -8.52 5.38 -9.04
N PHE A 313 -9.63 5.89 -8.49
CA PHE A 313 -10.97 5.70 -9.04
C PHE A 313 -11.79 7.00 -9.12
N PRO A 314 -12.45 7.32 -10.26
CA PRO A 314 -12.38 6.58 -11.53
C PRO A 314 -10.96 6.64 -12.11
N PRO A 315 -10.47 5.57 -12.76
CA PRO A 315 -9.15 5.54 -13.36
C PRO A 315 -9.10 6.54 -14.53
N VAL A 316 -7.91 7.10 -14.83
CA VAL A 316 -7.74 7.87 -16.07
C VAL A 316 -8.08 6.96 -17.25
N ALA A 317 -8.97 7.41 -18.13
CA ALA A 317 -9.26 6.73 -19.38
C ALA A 317 -7.95 6.49 -20.15
N THR A 318 -7.54 5.23 -20.25
CA THR A 318 -6.31 4.88 -20.97
C THR A 318 -6.56 5.02 -22.46
N GLU A 319 -5.82 5.92 -23.13
CA GLU A 319 -5.88 6.07 -24.58
C GLU A 319 -5.49 4.76 -25.27
N THR A 320 -6.48 3.96 -25.68
CA THR A 320 -6.26 2.78 -26.52
C THR A 320 -7.49 2.56 -27.41
N GLN A 321 -7.30 2.81 -28.71
CA GLN A 321 -8.19 2.49 -29.83
C GLN A 321 -9.49 3.30 -30.00
N ALA A 322 -9.36 4.63 -30.08
CA ALA A 322 -10.24 5.44 -30.94
C ALA A 322 -9.79 5.31 -32.42
N ALA A 323 -9.85 4.11 -33.01
CA ALA A 323 -9.36 3.86 -34.38
C ALA A 323 -9.96 2.62 -35.09
N SER A 324 -11.29 2.42 -35.08
CA SER A 324 -11.95 1.43 -35.96
C SER A 324 -13.49 1.50 -36.07
N THR A 325 -14.13 2.65 -35.88
CA THR A 325 -15.61 2.78 -36.05
C THR A 325 -16.03 4.04 -36.81
N GLU A 326 -15.50 4.27 -38.01
CA GLU A 326 -16.16 5.17 -38.97
C GLU A 326 -15.88 4.79 -40.43
N SER A 327 -16.51 3.70 -40.87
CA SER A 327 -16.64 3.33 -42.28
C SER A 327 -17.75 2.29 -42.48
N THR A 328 -19.01 2.74 -42.55
CA THR A 328 -20.05 2.30 -43.52
C THR A 328 -21.44 2.77 -43.10
N VAL A 329 -21.92 3.90 -43.64
CA VAL A 329 -23.28 4.01 -44.19
C VAL A 329 -23.19 4.86 -45.46
N SER A 330 -23.52 4.25 -46.60
CA SER A 330 -23.62 4.93 -47.90
C SER A 330 -25.02 5.49 -48.13
N VAL A 331 -25.16 6.52 -48.99
CA VAL A 331 -26.32 6.92 -49.85
C VAL A 331 -26.21 8.43 -50.14
N VAL A 332 -26.46 9.02 -51.33
CA VAL A 332 -26.65 8.61 -52.75
C VAL A 332 -26.51 9.90 -53.60
N GLN A 333 -26.17 9.81 -54.91
CA GLN A 333 -26.23 10.90 -55.93
C GLN A 333 -25.28 12.11 -55.73
N SER A 334 -24.81 12.82 -56.76
CA SER A 334 -24.88 12.65 -58.22
C SER A 334 -23.70 13.40 -58.86
N SER A 335 -22.94 12.78 -59.77
CA SER A 335 -21.93 13.47 -60.60
C SER A 335 -22.11 13.10 -62.07
N ALA A 336 -22.66 14.03 -62.85
CA ALA A 336 -22.84 13.88 -64.28
C ALA A 336 -21.79 14.69 -65.05
N SER A 337 -20.83 14.01 -65.68
CA SER A 337 -20.16 14.43 -66.95
C SER A 337 -19.25 13.33 -67.49
N THR A 338 -19.88 12.29 -68.04
CA THR A 338 -19.80 11.95 -69.48
C THR A 338 -18.45 12.13 -70.22
N GLN A 339 -17.82 10.99 -70.55
CA GLN A 339 -17.11 10.68 -71.83
C GLN A 339 -15.70 11.29 -72.11
N THR A 340 -14.77 10.62 -72.82
CA THR A 340 -14.73 9.24 -73.36
C THR A 340 -13.29 8.75 -73.64
N ILE A 341 -13.03 7.47 -73.32
CA ILE A 341 -12.36 6.41 -74.13
C ILE A 341 -11.09 6.74 -74.93
N ALA A 342 -9.96 6.14 -74.53
CA ALA A 342 -9.09 5.20 -75.30
C ALA A 342 -7.77 4.97 -74.50
N SER A 343 -7.12 3.80 -74.44
CA SER A 343 -7.41 2.46 -74.98
C SER A 343 -6.60 1.36 -74.22
N ALA A 344 -7.05 0.11 -74.39
CA ALA A 344 -6.40 -1.18 -74.08
C ALA A 344 -4.89 -1.31 -74.49
N ALA A 345 -4.10 -2.35 -74.13
CA ALA A 345 -4.09 -3.39 -73.06
C ALA A 345 -2.86 -4.32 -73.28
N LYS A 346 -2.59 -5.26 -72.34
CA LYS A 346 -1.61 -6.40 -72.43
C LYS A 346 -0.12 -6.03 -72.54
N SER A 347 0.80 -6.61 -71.78
CA SER A 347 1.29 -8.00 -71.91
C SER A 347 2.24 -8.32 -70.73
N ALA A 348 2.09 -9.47 -70.05
CA ALA A 348 2.83 -10.73 -70.25
C ALA A 348 4.21 -10.82 -69.56
N GLU A 349 4.21 -11.42 -68.36
CA GLU A 349 5.04 -12.57 -67.93
C GLU A 349 6.38 -12.87 -68.64
N SER A 350 7.51 -12.91 -67.89
CA SER A 350 8.48 -14.03 -67.88
C SER A 350 9.84 -13.73 -67.19
N LYS A 351 10.02 -14.29 -65.98
CA LYS A 351 11.08 -15.28 -65.62
C LYS A 351 12.61 -14.94 -65.72
N THR A 352 13.29 -15.27 -64.61
CA THR A 352 14.66 -15.91 -64.47
C THR A 352 15.91 -15.06 -64.12
N LYS A 353 16.64 -15.53 -63.07
CA LYS A 353 18.09 -15.45 -62.71
C LYS A 353 19.00 -14.43 -63.46
N SER A 354 19.95 -13.73 -62.83
CA SER A 354 21.03 -14.24 -61.96
C SER A 354 21.87 -13.11 -61.32
N SER A 355 22.78 -13.49 -60.41
CA SER A 355 23.99 -12.77 -59.94
C SER A 355 24.65 -11.80 -60.95
N THR A 356 25.34 -10.71 -60.55
CA THR A 356 26.70 -10.72 -59.96
C THR A 356 27.16 -9.28 -59.58
N GLU A 357 28.16 -9.17 -58.67
CA GLU A 357 29.10 -8.04 -58.40
C GLU A 357 28.62 -6.60 -58.00
N ASN A 358 28.73 -6.34 -56.70
CA ASN A 358 29.78 -5.54 -56.03
C ASN A 358 30.09 -4.05 -56.38
N THR A 359 30.31 -3.28 -55.31
CA THR A 359 31.08 -2.02 -55.17
C THR A 359 30.67 -0.72 -55.90
N LYS A 360 30.22 0.29 -55.11
CA LYS A 360 30.79 1.66 -55.17
C LYS A 360 30.47 2.58 -53.96
N SER A 361 31.41 3.50 -53.69
CA SER A 361 31.25 4.82 -53.02
C SER A 361 31.08 4.83 -51.49
N LYS A 362 31.96 5.51 -50.70
CA LYS A 362 32.13 6.99 -50.50
C LYS A 362 30.85 7.61 -49.91
N LYS A 363 30.87 8.51 -48.90
CA LYS A 363 31.82 9.55 -48.42
C LYS A 363 31.31 9.98 -47.00
N SER A 364 31.91 10.80 -46.13
CA SER A 364 33.13 11.64 -46.12
C SER A 364 33.56 11.86 -44.66
N SER A 365 34.85 12.04 -44.43
CA SER A 365 35.41 12.67 -43.22
C SER A 365 35.45 14.20 -43.35
N SER A 366 35.56 14.90 -42.21
CA SER A 366 36.21 16.21 -42.12
C SER A 366 36.90 16.35 -40.76
N GLU A 367 38.22 16.46 -40.77
CA GLU A 367 39.10 16.62 -39.61
C GLU A 367 39.81 17.98 -39.63
N SER A 368 40.59 18.24 -38.57
CA SER A 368 41.62 19.27 -38.40
C SER A 368 41.15 20.65 -37.85
N SER A 369 41.95 21.38 -37.05
CA SER A 369 43.35 21.12 -36.62
C SER A 369 43.73 21.76 -35.27
N SER A 370 44.50 21.01 -34.48
CA SER A 370 45.73 21.35 -33.70
C SER A 370 46.03 22.80 -33.26
N SER A 371 46.60 23.05 -32.07
CA SER A 371 48.02 22.75 -31.72
C SER A 371 48.42 23.35 -30.34
N THR A 372 49.60 23.14 -29.70
CA THR A 372 50.59 22.01 -29.57
C THR A 372 51.68 22.37 -28.53
N LYS A 373 51.83 21.62 -27.42
CA LYS A 373 53.07 21.47 -26.57
C LYS A 373 52.86 20.38 -25.49
N LYS A 374 53.58 19.25 -25.45
CA LYS A 374 54.97 18.99 -24.95
C LYS A 374 55.17 19.35 -23.46
N SER A 375 55.75 18.51 -22.58
CA SER A 375 56.50 17.23 -22.80
C SER A 375 56.91 16.49 -21.49
N ASN A 376 57.22 15.19 -21.60
CA ASN A 376 58.18 14.37 -20.78
C ASN A 376 57.80 14.03 -19.30
N THR A 377 58.12 12.86 -18.70
CA THR A 377 58.92 11.67 -19.11
C THR A 377 58.43 10.36 -18.44
N SER A 378 59.07 9.22 -18.78
CA SER A 378 58.92 7.80 -18.38
C SER A 378 58.96 7.47 -16.86
N SER A 379 58.85 6.23 -16.34
CA SER A 379 59.16 4.90 -16.94
C SER A 379 58.52 3.69 -16.22
N THR A 380 58.53 2.56 -16.93
CA THR A 380 58.11 1.18 -16.59
C THR A 380 58.96 0.41 -15.57
N LYS A 381 58.33 -0.58 -14.91
CA LYS A 381 58.79 -1.96 -14.56
C LYS A 381 57.60 -2.73 -13.95
N GLU A 382 57.01 -3.77 -14.54
CA GLU A 382 57.51 -5.11 -14.94
C GLU A 382 57.48 -6.16 -13.81
N SER A 383 56.44 -7.00 -13.89
CA SER A 383 56.36 -8.46 -13.63
C SER A 383 57.11 -9.12 -12.47
N THR A 384 56.38 -9.88 -11.65
CA THR A 384 56.80 -11.25 -11.27
C THR A 384 55.61 -12.15 -10.93
N LYS A 385 55.66 -13.39 -11.43
CA LYS A 385 54.68 -14.47 -11.24
C LYS A 385 55.30 -15.52 -10.32
N SER A 386 54.56 -15.98 -9.30
CA SER A 386 54.92 -17.20 -8.55
C SER A 386 53.68 -17.99 -8.12
N THR A 387 53.61 -19.22 -8.62
CA THR A 387 52.59 -20.22 -8.31
C THR A 387 52.79 -20.79 -6.90
N LYS A 388 51.71 -21.13 -6.19
CA LYS A 388 51.75 -22.28 -5.27
C LYS A 388 50.41 -23.01 -5.19
N GLU A 389 50.51 -24.31 -5.02
CA GLU A 389 49.50 -25.33 -5.26
C GLU A 389 49.23 -26.12 -3.96
N SER A 390 48.19 -26.95 -3.94
CA SER A 390 47.69 -27.80 -2.84
C SER A 390 46.69 -27.11 -1.89
N THR A 391 45.61 -27.75 -1.42
CA THR A 391 45.24 -29.19 -1.54
C THR A 391 43.72 -29.40 -1.60
N LYS A 392 43.29 -30.40 -2.37
CA LYS A 392 41.92 -30.90 -2.48
C LYS A 392 41.62 -31.88 -1.34
N SER A 393 40.43 -31.78 -0.73
CA SER A 393 39.86 -32.82 0.13
C SER A 393 38.36 -32.96 -0.09
N THR A 394 37.99 -33.86 -1.01
CA THR A 394 36.63 -34.34 -1.22
C THR A 394 36.35 -35.49 -0.25
N LYS A 395 35.15 -35.61 0.31
CA LYS A 395 34.74 -36.83 1.01
C LYS A 395 33.28 -37.16 0.74
N GLU A 396 33.05 -38.20 -0.05
CA GLU A 396 31.74 -38.79 -0.29
C GLU A 396 31.44 -39.96 0.67
N SER A 397 30.15 -40.17 0.81
CA SER A 397 29.36 -41.24 1.42
C SER A 397 29.86 -42.69 1.41
N THR A 398 29.45 -43.41 2.47
CA THR A 398 28.98 -44.83 2.53
C THR A 398 28.65 -45.10 4.01
N SER A 399 27.69 -45.91 4.49
CA SER A 399 26.39 -46.47 4.08
C SER A 399 26.12 -47.66 5.02
N ALA A 400 24.84 -47.98 5.32
CA ALA A 400 24.35 -49.19 6.01
C ALA A 400 24.49 -49.29 7.56
N THR A 401 23.65 -50.00 8.34
CA THR A 401 22.25 -50.53 8.21
C THR A 401 21.77 -51.06 9.58
N SER A 402 20.44 -51.20 9.79
CA SER A 402 19.71 -51.92 10.88
C SER A 402 19.52 -51.25 12.26
N ALA A 403 18.49 -51.57 13.06
CA ALA A 403 17.09 -52.02 12.81
C ALA A 403 16.35 -52.23 14.18
N GLN A 404 15.02 -51.96 14.24
CA GLN A 404 14.04 -52.46 15.25
C GLN A 404 14.22 -52.03 16.75
N THR A 405 13.22 -51.92 17.65
CA THR A 405 11.72 -52.00 17.62
C THR A 405 11.11 -51.49 18.96
N THR A 406 9.86 -50.98 18.95
CA THR A 406 8.83 -51.01 20.05
C THR A 406 9.13 -50.35 21.42
N ALA A 407 8.18 -49.84 22.25
CA ALA A 407 6.72 -49.65 22.16
C ALA A 407 6.22 -48.54 23.12
N GLU A 408 5.14 -47.85 22.71
CA GLU A 408 3.87 -47.62 23.44
C GLU A 408 3.84 -47.40 24.98
N LYS A 409 3.47 -46.17 25.43
CA LYS A 409 2.26 -45.88 26.25
C LYS A 409 2.10 -44.40 26.66
N ASN A 410 0.86 -43.93 26.60
CA ASN A 410 0.27 -42.81 27.37
C ASN A 410 -0.76 -43.44 28.35
N PRO A 411 -1.49 -42.72 29.26
CA PRO A 411 -1.72 -41.26 29.34
C PRO A 411 -1.67 -40.64 30.78
N ALA A 412 -2.03 -39.35 30.88
CA ALA A 412 -2.92 -38.72 31.89
C ALA A 412 -2.39 -37.50 32.69
N THR A 413 -2.89 -36.32 32.31
CA THR A 413 -3.41 -35.21 33.16
C THR A 413 -2.69 -34.78 34.46
N ALA A 414 -2.13 -33.57 34.45
CA ALA A 414 -2.43 -32.50 35.44
C ALA A 414 -1.90 -31.13 34.94
N ALA A 415 -2.55 -30.05 35.36
CA ALA A 415 -2.17 -28.65 35.10
C ALA A 415 -2.48 -27.81 36.37
N PRO A 416 -2.10 -26.52 36.44
CA PRO A 416 -0.85 -25.90 36.00
C PRO A 416 -0.12 -25.21 37.18
N GLU A 417 1.21 -25.03 37.10
CA GLU A 417 1.92 -24.11 38.00
C GLU A 417 2.39 -22.84 37.30
N THR A 418 2.22 -21.72 38.00
CA THR A 418 2.56 -20.37 37.56
C THR A 418 4.07 -20.11 37.68
N SER A 419 4.73 -19.69 36.61
CA SER A 419 6.04 -19.04 36.69
C SER A 419 6.12 -17.88 35.70
N ALA A 420 6.29 -16.68 36.24
CA ALA A 420 6.51 -15.47 35.44
C ALA A 420 7.93 -15.48 34.87
N LEU A 421 8.05 -15.24 33.56
CA LEU A 421 9.32 -14.96 32.90
C LEU A 421 9.24 -13.63 32.15
N ALA A 422 10.29 -12.84 32.29
CA ALA A 422 10.42 -11.48 31.76
C ALA A 422 10.49 -11.45 30.21
N PRO A 423 10.13 -10.32 29.56
CA PRO A 423 10.13 -10.23 28.10
C PRO A 423 11.53 -10.41 27.51
N ALA A 424 11.64 -11.31 26.53
CA ALA A 424 12.85 -11.49 25.75
C ALA A 424 12.96 -10.38 24.70
N ASN A 425 13.98 -9.53 24.82
CA ASN A 425 14.41 -8.65 23.74
C ASN A 425 14.92 -9.50 22.57
N PHE A 426 14.29 -9.41 21.40
CA PHE A 426 14.84 -9.88 20.14
C PHE A 426 14.83 -8.77 19.09
N ASN A 427 15.96 -8.07 18.97
CA ASN A 427 16.30 -7.35 17.75
C ASN A 427 16.63 -8.39 16.66
N GLY A 428 15.61 -8.83 15.93
CA GLY A 428 15.77 -9.53 14.66
C GLY A 428 15.79 -8.53 13.51
N ALA A 429 16.92 -7.86 13.29
CA ALA A 429 17.09 -7.01 12.11
C ALA A 429 17.06 -7.90 10.86
N ILE A 430 16.09 -7.68 9.98
CA ILE A 430 16.13 -8.14 8.61
C ILE A 430 16.64 -6.95 7.81
N ASP A 431 17.93 -6.95 7.52
CA ASP A 431 18.56 -5.90 6.72
C ASP A 431 18.02 -5.96 5.30
N ALA A 432 17.23 -4.97 4.92
CA ALA A 432 16.85 -4.73 3.54
C ALA A 432 18.04 -4.08 2.81
N GLU A 433 18.86 -4.90 2.18
CA GLU A 433 19.97 -4.45 1.33
C GLU A 433 19.45 -3.59 0.15
N ASP A 434 20.11 -2.46 -0.06
CA ASP A 434 19.81 -1.43 -1.05
C ASP A 434 20.20 -1.91 -2.48
N PRO A 435 19.28 -1.99 -3.46
CA PRO A 435 19.59 -2.49 -4.78
C PRO A 435 20.21 -1.40 -5.69
N HIS A 436 21.51 -1.19 -5.50
CA HIS A 436 22.40 -0.53 -6.46
C HIS A 436 23.39 -1.51 -7.12
#